data_AF-A0A8T0Y991-F1
#
_entry.id   AF-A0A8T0Y991-F1
#
_cell.length_a   1.000
_cell.length_b   1.000
_cell.length_c   1.000
_cell.angle_alpha   90.00
_cell.angle_beta   90.00
_cell.angle_gamma   90.00
#
_symmetry.space_group_name_H-M   'P 1'
#
loop_
_entity.id
_entity.type
_entity.pdbx_description
1 polymer ?
#
loop_
_entity_poly.entity_id
_entity_poly.type
_entity_poly.pdbx_seq_one_letter_code
_entity_poly.pdbx_strand_id
1 'polypeptide(L)'
;MDCLVDKVDKLYEHSVLSKRTRYVHSEMSSTKGNNLMKELKIRVTPVDAVPFTGGSPTPAEEFEWIRGRTEEQQSGRYREYVEANIGDVLRNNKLCVLGVEKGANILSVEVPGRDIDLVGRTDMIVLSAIVQKFPHYLHHLPGVRMLIEVKREVRSASEFQALSELIALDLIVDEPVMALLTNLTNHWEFLWVSSKSDNRAIIATTTLTTPGEAFENP
;
A
#
# COMPACT_ATOMS: atom_id res chain seq x y z
N MET A 1 16.53 31.39 -38.98
CA MET A 1 16.60 29.95 -38.68
C MET A 1 17.02 29.74 -37.21
N ASP A 2 17.86 30.62 -36.67
CA ASP A 2 18.39 30.58 -35.29
C ASP A 2 17.36 30.60 -34.15
N CYS A 3 16.27 31.37 -34.27
CA CYS A 3 15.24 31.44 -33.20
C CYS A 3 14.45 30.11 -33.03
N LEU A 4 14.38 29.29 -34.08
CA LEU A 4 13.74 27.96 -34.02
C LEU A 4 14.66 26.93 -33.38
N VAL A 5 15.97 27.00 -33.64
CA VAL A 5 16.98 26.12 -33.04
C VAL A 5 17.07 26.41 -31.53
N ASP A 6 17.13 27.67 -31.12
CA ASP A 6 17.12 28.05 -29.70
C ASP A 6 15.85 27.60 -28.94
N LYS A 7 14.69 27.57 -29.61
CA LYS A 7 13.45 27.05 -29.01
C LYS A 7 13.48 25.52 -28.90
N VAL A 8 14.00 24.83 -29.90
CA VAL A 8 14.13 23.37 -29.90
C VAL A 8 15.15 22.94 -28.85
N ASP A 9 16.28 23.62 -28.73
CA ASP A 9 17.31 23.31 -27.74
C ASP A 9 16.84 23.62 -26.32
N LYS A 10 16.08 24.69 -26.09
CA LYS A 10 15.44 24.95 -24.79
C LYS A 10 14.38 23.92 -24.42
N LEU A 11 13.58 23.46 -25.39
CA LEU A 11 12.61 22.39 -25.17
C LEU A 11 13.30 21.05 -24.92
N TYR A 12 14.40 20.79 -25.63
CA TYR A 12 15.22 19.59 -25.46
C TYR A 12 15.91 19.61 -24.09
N GLU A 13 16.54 20.71 -23.68
CA GLU A 13 17.09 20.87 -22.33
C GLU A 13 16.02 20.74 -21.26
N HIS A 14 14.83 21.35 -21.41
CA HIS A 14 13.76 21.20 -20.43
C HIS A 14 13.23 19.76 -20.35
N SER A 15 13.20 19.03 -21.47
CA SER A 15 12.80 17.62 -21.55
C SER A 15 13.87 16.62 -21.07
N VAL A 16 15.15 16.98 -21.19
CA VAL A 16 16.30 16.15 -20.80
C VAL A 16 16.74 16.45 -19.35
N LEU A 17 16.43 17.63 -18.82
CA LEU A 17 16.75 18.06 -17.44
C LEU A 17 15.63 17.79 -16.41
N SER A 18 14.37 17.64 -16.80
CA SER A 18 13.32 17.24 -15.84
C SER A 18 13.34 15.72 -15.60
N LYS A 19 14.41 15.22 -14.96
CA LYS A 19 14.38 13.84 -14.43
C LYS A 19 13.24 13.76 -13.43
N ARG A 20 12.21 12.97 -13.75
CA ARG A 20 11.08 12.69 -12.85
C ARG A 20 11.61 12.23 -11.50
N THR A 21 11.09 12.79 -10.42
CA THR A 21 11.47 12.40 -9.06
C THR A 21 10.92 11.00 -8.80
N ARG A 22 11.80 10.05 -8.52
CA ARG A 22 11.42 8.65 -8.30
C ARG A 22 11.36 8.35 -6.80
N TYR A 23 10.19 8.01 -6.31
CA TYR A 23 9.98 7.50 -4.96
C TYR A 23 9.84 5.98 -5.01
N VAL A 24 10.87 5.29 -4.55
CA VAL A 24 10.84 3.82 -4.41
C VAL A 24 10.23 3.49 -3.05
N HIS A 25 9.14 2.69 -3.04
CA HIS A 25 8.36 2.39 -1.82
C HIS A 25 9.22 1.88 -0.67
N SER A 26 10.05 0.87 -0.93
CA SER A 26 10.94 0.25 0.06
C SER A 26 12.06 1.17 0.56
N GLU A 27 12.29 2.32 -0.08
CA GLU A 27 13.31 3.30 0.31
C GLU A 27 12.71 4.56 0.94
N MET A 28 11.43 4.52 1.29
CA MET A 28 10.76 5.65 1.92
C MET A 28 11.36 5.92 3.30
N SER A 29 11.59 7.20 3.56
CA SER A 29 12.02 7.72 4.85
C SER A 29 11.09 8.84 5.25
N SER A 30 11.15 9.29 6.51
CA SER A 30 10.33 10.42 6.95
C SER A 30 10.52 11.67 6.09
N THR A 31 11.74 11.94 5.62
CA THR A 31 12.01 13.08 4.73
C THR A 31 11.38 12.90 3.36
N LYS A 32 11.59 11.74 2.71
CA LYS A 32 10.99 11.45 1.39
C LYS A 32 9.46 11.46 1.46
N GLY A 33 8.91 10.84 2.50
CA GLY A 33 7.48 10.79 2.77
C GLY A 33 6.86 12.17 2.94
N ASN A 34 7.40 13.00 3.84
CA ASN A 34 6.90 14.35 4.03
C ASN A 34 6.96 15.20 2.74
N ASN A 35 8.02 15.05 1.94
CA ASN A 35 8.12 15.73 0.65
C ASN A 35 7.02 15.26 -0.31
N LEU A 36 6.84 13.95 -0.46
CA LEU A 36 5.79 13.37 -1.31
C LEU A 36 4.41 13.87 -0.89
N MET A 37 4.07 13.79 0.40
CA MET A 37 2.77 14.23 0.91
C MET A 37 2.53 15.72 0.67
N LYS A 38 3.56 16.56 0.84
CA LYS A 38 3.49 17.99 0.55
C LYS A 38 3.28 18.27 -0.93
N GLU A 39 4.06 17.63 -1.80
CA GLU A 39 3.97 17.80 -3.26
C GLU A 39 2.58 17.40 -3.76
N LEU A 40 2.08 16.25 -3.31
CA LEU A 40 0.76 15.73 -3.66
C LEU A 40 -0.40 16.44 -2.93
N LYS A 41 -0.09 17.36 -1.99
CA LYS A 41 -1.07 18.06 -1.15
C LYS A 41 -2.00 17.08 -0.42
N ILE A 42 -1.42 16.03 0.14
CA ILE A 42 -2.16 15.01 0.89
C ILE A 42 -2.08 15.33 2.39
N ARG A 43 -3.21 15.20 3.07
CA ARG A 43 -3.27 15.25 4.53
C ARG A 43 -3.69 13.89 5.07
N VAL A 44 -2.93 13.37 6.04
CA VAL A 44 -3.33 12.20 6.82
C VAL A 44 -4.15 12.67 8.02
N THR A 45 -5.28 12.01 8.29
CA THR A 45 -6.18 12.34 9.39
C THR A 45 -6.51 11.07 10.17
N PRO A 46 -6.09 10.96 11.44
CA PRO A 46 -6.48 9.84 12.27
C PRO A 46 -7.97 9.93 12.60
N VAL A 47 -8.65 8.78 12.60
CA VAL A 47 -10.05 8.62 12.97
C VAL A 47 -10.20 7.51 13.99
N ASP A 48 -11.19 7.65 14.86
CA ASP A 48 -11.47 6.62 15.86
C ASP A 48 -11.89 5.31 15.19
N ALA A 49 -11.37 4.20 15.71
CA ALA A 49 -11.89 2.89 15.35
C ALA A 49 -13.33 2.79 15.87
N VAL A 50 -14.25 2.35 15.00
CA VAL A 50 -15.62 2.11 15.43
C VAL A 50 -15.60 0.83 16.29
N PRO A 51 -16.08 0.88 17.54
CA PRO A 51 -16.10 -0.30 18.40
C PRO A 51 -16.91 -1.42 17.75
N PHE A 52 -16.37 -2.63 17.74
CA PHE A 52 -17.15 -3.79 17.34
C PHE A 52 -18.30 -4.01 18.34
N THR A 53 -19.53 -4.10 17.82
CA THR A 53 -20.75 -4.24 18.64
C THR A 53 -21.27 -5.68 18.69
N GLY A 54 -20.59 -6.63 18.02
CA GLY A 54 -21.09 -7.98 17.76
C GLY A 54 -20.43 -9.10 18.57
N GLY A 55 -20.64 -9.16 19.88
CA GLY A 55 -20.16 -10.29 20.70
C GLY A 55 -18.70 -10.18 21.16
N SER A 56 -18.22 -11.18 21.90
CA SER A 56 -16.85 -11.17 22.42
C SER A 56 -15.85 -11.48 21.31
N PRO A 57 -14.76 -10.70 21.21
CA PRO A 57 -13.76 -10.93 20.20
C PRO A 57 -13.25 -12.38 20.21
N THR A 58 -13.16 -13.02 19.05
CA THR A 58 -12.47 -14.32 18.99
C THR A 58 -10.98 -14.01 19.00
N PRO A 59 -10.22 -14.44 20.02
CA PRO A 59 -8.80 -14.11 20.08
C PRO A 59 -8.08 -14.72 18.88
N ALA A 60 -7.66 -13.88 17.93
CA ALA A 60 -6.66 -14.30 16.97
C ALA A 60 -5.30 -14.32 17.69
N GLU A 61 -4.59 -15.44 17.58
CA GLU A 61 -3.27 -15.58 18.17
C GLU A 61 -2.30 -14.60 17.52
N GLU A 62 -1.37 -14.02 18.29
CA GLU A 62 -0.34 -13.15 17.74
C GLU A 62 0.63 -13.91 16.82
N PHE A 63 1.15 -13.25 15.79
CA PHE A 63 2.18 -13.85 14.94
C PHE A 63 3.53 -13.99 15.67
N GLU A 64 4.04 -15.23 15.75
CA GLU A 64 5.33 -15.51 16.38
C GLU A 64 6.51 -15.31 15.42
N TRP A 65 7.15 -14.14 15.54
CA TRP A 65 8.40 -13.82 14.84
C TRP A 65 9.58 -14.69 15.30
N ILE A 66 10.24 -15.40 14.36
CA ILE A 66 11.47 -16.14 14.66
C ILE A 66 12.64 -15.17 14.81
N ARG A 67 13.29 -15.20 15.97
CA ARG A 67 14.53 -14.46 16.24
C ARG A 67 15.64 -14.89 15.29
N GLY A 68 16.43 -13.92 14.81
CA GLY A 68 17.56 -14.17 13.92
C GLY A 68 17.20 -14.36 12.44
N ARG A 69 15.91 -14.30 12.08
CA ARG A 69 15.46 -14.25 10.69
C ARG A 69 15.01 -12.85 10.29
N THR A 70 15.21 -12.50 9.02
CA THR A 70 14.66 -11.28 8.42
C THR A 70 13.15 -11.43 8.18
N GLU A 71 12.50 -10.31 7.86
CA GLU A 71 11.10 -10.25 7.46
C GLU A 71 10.85 -11.05 6.16
N GLU A 72 11.65 -10.78 5.13
CA GLU A 72 11.58 -11.49 3.85
C GLU A 72 11.77 -13.01 3.99
N GLN A 73 12.66 -13.45 4.91
CA GLN A 73 12.86 -14.88 5.19
C GLN A 73 11.65 -15.56 5.83
N GLN A 74 10.68 -14.79 6.31
CA GLN A 74 9.46 -15.26 6.98
C GLN A 74 8.19 -14.96 6.17
N SER A 75 8.32 -14.49 4.92
CA SER A 75 7.16 -14.09 4.11
C SER A 75 6.13 -15.18 3.90
N GLY A 76 6.58 -16.41 3.67
CA GLY A 76 5.69 -17.58 3.62
C GLY A 76 4.90 -17.78 4.92
N ARG A 77 5.54 -17.65 6.08
CA ARG A 77 4.90 -17.86 7.39
C ARG A 77 3.86 -16.80 7.70
N TYR A 78 4.18 -15.53 7.48
CA TYR A 78 3.21 -14.48 7.77
C TYR A 78 2.05 -14.50 6.78
N ARG A 79 2.28 -14.93 5.53
CA ARG A 79 1.20 -15.10 4.55
C ARG A 79 0.27 -16.23 4.97
N GLU A 80 0.81 -17.38 5.36
CA GLU A 80 0.04 -18.50 5.91
C GLU A 80 -0.78 -18.08 7.14
N TYR A 81 -0.20 -17.27 8.02
CA TYR A 81 -0.91 -16.70 9.16
C TYR A 81 -2.10 -15.84 8.74
N VAL A 82 -1.91 -14.92 7.77
CA VAL A 82 -3.03 -14.11 7.26
C VAL A 82 -4.09 -14.99 6.59
N GLU A 83 -3.68 -15.94 5.75
CA GLU A 83 -4.60 -16.88 5.09
C GLU A 83 -5.38 -17.76 6.09
N ALA A 84 -4.78 -18.14 7.21
CA ALA A 84 -5.44 -18.92 8.26
C ALA A 84 -6.51 -18.10 9.01
N ASN A 85 -6.26 -16.81 9.23
CA ASN A 85 -7.17 -15.96 10.00
C ASN A 85 -8.31 -15.34 9.17
N ILE A 86 -8.07 -14.93 7.92
CA ILE A 86 -9.10 -14.29 7.07
C ILE A 86 -9.45 -15.06 5.81
N GLY A 87 -8.83 -16.22 5.57
CA GLY A 87 -9.00 -16.95 4.31
C GLY A 87 -10.43 -17.38 4.03
N ASP A 88 -11.22 -17.75 5.05
CA ASP A 88 -12.63 -18.08 4.87
C ASP A 88 -13.46 -16.88 4.40
N VAL A 89 -13.27 -15.73 5.03
CA VAL A 89 -13.94 -14.47 4.66
C VAL A 89 -13.58 -14.10 3.22
N LEU A 90 -12.30 -14.17 2.86
CA LEU A 90 -11.84 -13.87 1.52
C LEU A 90 -12.43 -14.84 0.47
N ARG A 91 -12.41 -16.15 0.74
CA ARG A 91 -13.00 -17.16 -0.15
C ARG A 91 -14.48 -16.93 -0.38
N ASN A 92 -15.24 -16.62 0.67
CA ASN A 92 -16.67 -16.32 0.58
C ASN A 92 -16.95 -15.09 -0.31
N ASN A 93 -16.00 -14.15 -0.35
CA ASN A 93 -16.05 -12.95 -1.18
C ASN A 93 -15.35 -13.11 -2.55
N LYS A 94 -14.92 -14.33 -2.93
CA LYS A 94 -14.16 -14.61 -4.17
C LYS A 94 -12.85 -13.80 -4.26
N LEU A 95 -12.24 -13.52 -3.12
CA LEU A 95 -10.95 -12.87 -2.96
C LEU A 95 -9.88 -13.88 -2.49
N CYS A 96 -8.62 -13.51 -2.64
CA CYS A 96 -7.49 -14.21 -2.06
C CYS A 96 -6.42 -13.23 -1.59
N VAL A 97 -5.54 -13.66 -0.68
CA VAL A 97 -4.27 -12.99 -0.40
C VAL A 97 -3.20 -13.58 -1.31
N LEU A 98 -2.34 -12.73 -1.86
CA LEU A 98 -1.18 -13.14 -2.63
C LEU A 98 0.07 -12.41 -2.12
N GLY A 99 1.15 -13.16 -1.89
CA GLY A 99 2.47 -12.57 -1.65
C GLY A 99 3.06 -12.06 -2.97
N VAL A 100 3.45 -10.79 -3.00
CA VAL A 100 4.00 -10.10 -4.18
C VAL A 100 5.38 -9.49 -3.89
N GLU A 101 5.98 -9.91 -2.78
CA GLU A 101 7.30 -9.50 -2.31
C GLU A 101 8.43 -9.97 -3.26
N LYS A 102 8.15 -10.93 -4.14
CA LYS A 102 9.03 -11.42 -5.21
C LYS A 102 8.36 -11.25 -6.57
N GLY A 103 9.06 -10.63 -7.52
CA GLY A 103 8.58 -10.44 -8.89
C GLY A 103 8.47 -8.98 -9.33
N ALA A 104 7.50 -8.71 -10.20
CA ALA A 104 7.34 -7.42 -10.85
C ALA A 104 6.93 -6.30 -9.88
N ASN A 105 7.31 -5.07 -10.22
CA ASN A 105 6.90 -3.88 -9.49
C ASN A 105 5.47 -3.46 -9.89
N ILE A 106 4.48 -4.22 -9.39
CA ILE A 106 3.06 -4.06 -9.73
C ILE A 106 2.46 -2.72 -9.25
N LEU A 107 3.15 -1.98 -8.38
CA LEU A 107 2.76 -0.66 -7.88
C LEU A 107 3.60 0.47 -8.51
N SER A 108 4.15 0.25 -9.71
CA SER A 108 4.85 1.32 -10.43
C SER A 108 3.86 2.16 -11.25
N VAL A 109 3.78 3.46 -10.98
CA VAL A 109 2.85 4.37 -11.65
C VAL A 109 3.40 5.79 -11.73
N GLU A 110 3.13 6.46 -12.84
CA GLU A 110 3.38 7.89 -13.01
C GLU A 110 2.28 8.69 -12.33
N VAL A 111 2.65 9.69 -11.51
CA VAL A 111 1.63 10.56 -10.90
C VAL A 111 1.08 11.53 -11.94
N PRO A 112 -0.24 11.54 -12.23
CA PRO A 112 -0.82 12.42 -13.24
C PRO A 112 -0.55 13.89 -12.97
N GLY A 113 -0.13 14.62 -14.01
CA GLY A 113 0.14 16.06 -13.94
C GLY A 113 1.38 16.45 -13.13
N ARG A 114 2.26 15.51 -12.80
CA ARG A 114 3.48 15.74 -12.01
C ARG A 114 4.67 14.96 -12.55
N ASP A 115 5.86 15.51 -12.35
CA ASP A 115 7.13 14.83 -12.66
C ASP A 115 7.55 13.89 -11.53
N ILE A 116 6.66 12.97 -11.15
CA ILE A 116 6.84 12.04 -10.04
C ILE A 116 6.50 10.62 -10.48
N ASP A 117 7.38 9.68 -10.17
CA ASP A 117 7.14 8.25 -10.31
C ASP A 117 7.10 7.60 -8.93
N LEU A 118 6.03 6.84 -8.68
CA LEU A 118 5.96 5.90 -7.57
C LEU A 118 6.36 4.54 -8.09
N VAL A 119 7.24 3.84 -7.37
CA VAL A 119 7.83 2.61 -7.90
C VAL A 119 8.00 1.57 -6.81
N GLY A 120 7.46 0.39 -7.09
CA GLY A 120 7.80 -0.82 -6.36
C GLY A 120 6.61 -1.77 -6.30
N ARG A 121 6.45 -2.35 -5.14
CA ARG A 121 5.50 -3.40 -4.79
C ARG A 121 5.29 -3.33 -3.27
N THR A 122 4.53 -4.27 -2.76
CA THR A 122 4.21 -4.45 -1.36
C THR A 122 4.55 -5.90 -0.96
N ASP A 123 4.34 -6.27 0.30
CA ASP A 123 4.50 -7.64 0.75
C ASP A 123 3.37 -8.54 0.27
N MET A 124 2.11 -8.13 0.50
CA MET A 124 0.93 -8.91 0.11
C MET A 124 -0.19 -8.03 -0.45
N ILE A 125 -1.06 -8.64 -1.24
CA ILE A 125 -2.21 -7.98 -1.83
C ILE A 125 -3.46 -8.86 -1.75
N VAL A 126 -4.60 -8.23 -1.46
CA VAL A 126 -5.93 -8.83 -1.44
C VAL A 126 -6.68 -8.42 -2.69
N LEU A 127 -7.00 -9.39 -3.53
CA LEU A 127 -7.63 -9.18 -4.84
C LEU A 127 -8.46 -10.40 -5.26
N SER A 128 -9.11 -10.32 -6.42
CA SER A 128 -9.94 -11.40 -6.94
C SER A 128 -9.18 -12.72 -7.07
N ALA A 129 -9.79 -13.79 -6.58
CA ALA A 129 -9.25 -15.16 -6.65
C ALA A 129 -9.05 -15.66 -8.10
N ILE A 130 -9.53 -14.92 -9.12
CA ILE A 130 -9.27 -15.23 -10.52
C ILE A 130 -7.76 -15.33 -10.83
N VAL A 131 -6.92 -14.58 -10.11
CA VAL A 131 -5.46 -14.61 -10.31
C VAL A 131 -4.83 -15.93 -9.91
N GLN A 132 -5.45 -16.70 -8.99
CA GLN A 132 -4.98 -18.03 -8.64
C GLN A 132 -5.15 -19.02 -9.80
N LYS A 133 -6.21 -18.84 -10.59
CA LYS A 133 -6.46 -19.64 -11.81
C LYS A 133 -5.67 -19.11 -13.01
N PHE A 134 -5.49 -17.80 -13.10
CA PHE A 134 -4.85 -17.11 -14.22
C PHE A 134 -3.82 -16.08 -13.72
N PRO A 135 -2.60 -16.50 -13.37
CA PRO A 135 -1.61 -15.62 -12.74
C PRO A 135 -1.20 -14.40 -13.57
N HIS A 136 -1.32 -14.48 -14.90
CA HIS A 136 -1.01 -13.36 -15.80
C HIS A 136 -1.94 -12.15 -15.60
N TYR A 137 -3.12 -12.32 -14.97
CA TYR A 137 -4.00 -11.21 -14.63
C TYR A 137 -3.54 -10.38 -13.44
N LEU A 138 -2.49 -10.80 -12.71
CA LEU A 138 -2.00 -10.04 -11.55
C LEU A 138 -1.67 -8.58 -11.90
N HIS A 139 -1.11 -8.32 -13.09
CA HIS A 139 -0.77 -6.96 -13.53
C HIS A 139 -1.98 -6.04 -13.73
N HIS A 140 -3.19 -6.61 -13.81
CA HIS A 140 -4.44 -5.85 -13.93
C HIS A 140 -5.14 -5.64 -12.57
N LEU A 141 -4.58 -6.19 -11.49
CA LEU A 141 -5.09 -6.05 -10.12
C LEU A 141 -6.61 -6.28 -10.00
N PRO A 142 -7.17 -7.36 -10.59
CA PRO A 142 -8.61 -7.51 -10.73
C PRO A 142 -9.30 -7.56 -9.37
N GLY A 143 -10.25 -6.65 -9.15
CA GLY A 143 -11.02 -6.61 -7.91
C GLY A 143 -10.15 -6.44 -6.66
N VAL A 144 -9.02 -5.75 -6.79
CA VAL A 144 -8.17 -5.42 -5.63
C VAL A 144 -8.98 -4.67 -4.58
N ARG A 145 -8.66 -4.94 -3.32
CA ARG A 145 -9.30 -4.33 -2.14
C ARG A 145 -8.29 -3.72 -1.19
N MET A 146 -7.14 -4.38 -1.02
CA MET A 146 -6.20 -3.99 0.02
C MET A 146 -4.78 -4.43 -0.33
N LEU A 147 -3.80 -3.60 -0.01
CA LEU A 147 -2.40 -4.03 0.14
C LEU A 147 -2.07 -4.23 1.63
N ILE A 148 -1.15 -5.12 1.92
CA ILE A 148 -0.70 -5.40 3.28
C ILE A 148 0.82 -5.30 3.30
N GLU A 149 1.31 -4.31 4.04
CA GLU A 149 2.72 -4.08 4.30
C GLU A 149 3.04 -4.60 5.71
N VAL A 150 3.92 -5.59 5.79
CA VAL A 150 4.25 -6.25 7.06
C VAL A 150 5.57 -5.71 7.55
N LYS A 151 5.62 -5.28 8.82
CA LYS A 151 6.86 -4.87 9.48
C LYS A 151 7.07 -5.63 10.77
N ARG A 152 8.24 -6.24 10.94
CA ARG A 152 8.60 -6.82 12.26
C ARG A 152 8.53 -5.77 13.38
N GLU A 153 8.93 -4.55 13.08
CA GLU A 153 8.82 -3.40 13.98
C GLU A 153 8.30 -2.20 13.18
N VAL A 154 7.13 -1.68 13.56
CA VAL A 154 6.55 -0.51 12.89
C VAL A 154 7.25 0.75 13.40
N ARG A 155 7.80 1.53 12.45
CA ARG A 155 8.47 2.81 12.70
C ARG A 155 7.83 3.89 11.85
N SER A 156 8.11 5.16 12.13
CA SER A 156 7.54 6.27 11.33
C SER A 156 7.87 6.18 9.83
N ALA A 157 9.01 5.59 9.45
CA ALA A 157 9.34 5.35 8.04
C ALA A 157 8.43 4.29 7.39
N SER A 158 7.94 3.33 8.17
CA SER A 158 7.01 2.28 7.72
C SER A 158 5.68 2.87 7.24
N GLU A 159 5.15 3.87 7.94
CA GLU A 159 3.92 4.57 7.54
C GLU A 159 4.08 5.20 6.15
N PHE A 160 5.20 5.88 5.89
CA PHE A 160 5.43 6.51 4.59
C PHE A 160 5.63 5.52 3.45
N GLN A 161 6.16 4.33 3.72
CA GLN A 161 6.17 3.25 2.74
C GLN A 161 4.72 2.85 2.40
N ALA A 162 3.91 2.49 3.41
CA ALA A 162 2.51 2.07 3.21
C ALA A 162 1.66 3.17 2.54
N LEU A 163 1.84 4.44 2.90
CA LEU A 163 1.19 5.58 2.26
C LEU A 163 1.56 5.68 0.77
N SER A 164 2.85 5.54 0.44
CA SER A 164 3.28 5.61 -0.96
C SER A 164 2.73 4.47 -1.81
N GLU A 165 2.62 3.27 -1.23
CA GLU A 165 2.01 2.10 -1.86
C GLU A 165 0.50 2.29 -2.06
N LEU A 166 -0.20 2.83 -1.05
CA LEU A 166 -1.63 3.15 -1.14
C LEU A 166 -1.91 4.17 -2.25
N ILE A 167 -1.12 5.25 -2.30
CA ILE A 167 -1.25 6.28 -3.34
C ILE A 167 -1.01 5.67 -4.72
N ALA A 168 0.00 4.81 -4.87
CA ALA A 168 0.25 4.14 -6.14
C ALA A 168 -0.94 3.26 -6.55
N LEU A 169 -1.46 2.45 -5.63
CA LEU A 169 -2.61 1.59 -5.89
C LEU A 169 -3.85 2.39 -6.29
N ASP A 170 -4.17 3.45 -5.54
CA ASP A 170 -5.29 4.37 -5.77
C ASP A 170 -5.20 5.18 -7.07
N LEU A 171 -4.00 5.28 -7.67
CA LEU A 171 -3.78 5.85 -9.00
C LEU A 171 -3.90 4.80 -10.12
N ILE A 172 -3.64 3.53 -9.81
CA ILE A 172 -3.69 2.43 -10.78
C ILE A 172 -5.11 1.94 -11.00
N VAL A 173 -5.95 1.96 -9.94
CA VAL A 173 -7.32 1.42 -9.98
C VAL A 173 -8.38 2.49 -9.71
N ASP A 174 -9.58 2.28 -10.26
CA ASP A 174 -10.71 3.19 -10.08
C ASP A 174 -11.54 2.87 -8.81
N GLU A 175 -11.37 1.66 -8.25
CA GLU A 175 -12.10 1.22 -7.07
C GLU A 175 -11.49 1.76 -5.76
N PRO A 176 -12.31 1.95 -4.71
CA PRO A 176 -11.80 2.22 -3.37
C PRO A 176 -10.89 1.09 -2.87
N VAL A 177 -9.72 1.47 -2.39
CA VAL A 177 -8.69 0.57 -1.88
C VAL A 177 -8.19 1.01 -0.50
N MET A 178 -7.62 0.06 0.22
CA MET A 178 -7.01 0.28 1.54
C MET A 178 -5.57 -0.22 1.58
N ALA A 179 -4.81 0.27 2.55
CA ALA A 179 -3.53 -0.28 2.96
C ALA A 179 -3.61 -0.72 4.42
N LEU A 180 -3.00 -1.86 4.73
CA LEU A 180 -2.79 -2.33 6.08
C LEU A 180 -1.29 -2.34 6.36
N LEU A 181 -0.83 -1.52 7.31
CA LEU A 181 0.51 -1.59 7.88
C LEU A 181 0.44 -2.35 9.20
N THR A 182 1.17 -3.45 9.32
CA THR A 182 1.03 -4.30 10.51
C THR A 182 2.30 -5.04 10.91
N ASN A 183 2.45 -5.32 12.21
CA ASN A 183 3.42 -6.28 12.72
C ASN A 183 2.83 -7.67 13.02
N LEU A 184 1.54 -7.85 12.69
CA LEU A 184 0.75 -9.05 12.92
C LEU A 184 0.62 -9.45 14.39
N THR A 185 0.90 -8.51 15.30
CA THR A 185 0.71 -8.66 16.74
C THR A 185 -0.17 -7.52 17.23
N ASN A 186 0.42 -6.40 17.63
CA ASN A 186 -0.27 -5.32 18.33
C ASN A 186 -0.33 -3.99 17.55
N HIS A 187 0.00 -4.01 16.26
CA HIS A 187 -0.12 -2.85 15.39
C HIS A 187 -0.85 -3.25 14.12
N TRP A 188 -2.06 -2.74 13.93
CA TRP A 188 -2.88 -2.95 12.74
C TRP A 188 -3.40 -1.60 12.26
N GLU A 189 -2.64 -0.95 11.41
CA GLU A 189 -2.95 0.39 10.92
C GLU A 189 -3.56 0.33 9.54
N PHE A 190 -4.83 0.73 9.45
CA PHE A 190 -5.58 0.80 8.21
C PHE A 190 -5.55 2.22 7.67
N LEU A 191 -5.20 2.36 6.40
CA LEU A 191 -5.16 3.63 5.69
C LEU A 191 -6.04 3.57 4.44
N TRP A 192 -6.79 4.62 4.16
CA TRP A 192 -7.62 4.73 2.95
C TRP A 192 -7.83 6.16 2.50
N VAL A 193 -8.04 6.36 1.20
CA VAL A 193 -8.37 7.68 0.66
C VAL A 193 -9.83 8.00 0.99
N SER A 194 -10.06 8.92 1.92
CA SER A 194 -11.41 9.26 2.39
C SER A 194 -12.07 10.36 1.57
N SER A 195 -11.28 11.23 0.95
CA SER A 195 -11.79 12.23 0.00
C SER A 195 -10.71 12.70 -0.98
N LYS A 196 -11.13 12.97 -2.21
CA LYS A 196 -10.34 13.62 -3.25
C LYS A 196 -11.07 14.87 -3.71
N SER A 197 -10.33 15.96 -3.82
CA SER A 197 -10.76 17.20 -4.47
C SER A 197 -9.63 17.68 -5.37
N ASP A 198 -9.94 18.52 -6.35
CA ASP A 198 -8.98 18.99 -7.36
C ASP A 198 -7.67 19.55 -6.76
N ASN A 199 -7.71 20.05 -5.52
CA ASN A 199 -6.58 20.68 -4.86
C ASN A 199 -6.01 19.93 -3.65
N ARG A 200 -6.65 18.86 -3.18
CA ARG A 200 -6.27 18.16 -1.94
C ARG A 200 -6.89 16.78 -1.87
N ALA A 201 -6.11 15.79 -1.41
CA ALA A 201 -6.63 14.51 -0.97
C ALA A 201 -6.48 14.34 0.55
N ILE A 202 -7.42 13.61 1.16
CA ILE A 202 -7.36 13.22 2.56
C ILE A 202 -7.22 11.71 2.62
N ILE A 203 -6.19 11.25 3.32
CA ILE A 203 -6.07 9.85 3.73
C ILE A 203 -6.53 9.78 5.18
N ALA A 204 -7.49 8.91 5.46
CA ALA A 204 -7.87 8.57 6.83
C ALA A 204 -7.01 7.40 7.31
N THR A 205 -6.70 7.36 8.60
CA THR A 205 -5.99 6.25 9.25
C THR A 205 -6.65 5.88 10.57
N THR A 206 -6.65 4.60 10.91
CA THR A 206 -7.01 4.11 12.24
C THR A 206 -6.11 2.94 12.62
N THR A 207 -5.83 2.78 13.92
CA THR A 207 -4.93 1.74 14.42
C THR A 207 -5.65 0.88 15.45
N LEU A 208 -5.68 -0.42 15.22
CA LEU A 208 -6.11 -1.41 16.20
C LEU A 208 -4.87 -2.01 16.87
N THR A 209 -4.97 -2.27 18.17
CA THR A 209 -3.84 -2.77 18.98
C THR A 209 -3.98 -4.23 19.38
N THR A 210 -5.09 -4.86 19.00
CA THR A 210 -5.33 -6.29 19.25
C THR A 210 -5.66 -7.01 17.95
N PRO A 211 -5.11 -8.22 17.70
CA PRO A 211 -5.41 -8.98 16.48
C PRO A 211 -6.90 -9.29 16.28
N GLY A 212 -7.62 -9.62 17.35
CA GLY A 212 -9.04 -10.00 17.27
C GLY A 212 -9.91 -8.92 16.63
N GLU A 213 -9.71 -7.66 17.04
CA GLU A 213 -10.42 -6.51 16.48
C GLU A 213 -10.15 -6.32 14.98
N ALA A 214 -8.98 -6.73 14.48
CA ALA A 214 -8.60 -6.59 13.07
C ALA A 214 -9.20 -7.68 12.16
N PHE A 215 -9.64 -8.80 12.74
CA PHE A 215 -10.14 -9.97 12.01
C PHE A 215 -11.65 -10.19 12.15
N GLU A 216 -12.33 -9.35 12.92
CA GLU A 216 -13.77 -9.44 13.11
C GLU A 216 -14.54 -8.75 11.98
N ASN A 217 -15.46 -9.49 11.37
CA ASN A 217 -16.34 -8.97 10.32
C ASN A 217 -17.27 -7.90 10.90
N PRO A 218 -17.44 -6.74 10.25
CA PRO A 218 -18.57 -5.85 10.52
C PRO A 218 -19.92 -6.48 10.13
#